data_AF-A0A7Y5CUV3-F1
#
_entry.id   AF-A0A7Y5CUV3-F1
#
_cell.length_a   1.000
_cell.length_b   1.000
_cell.length_c   1.000
_cell.angle_alpha   90.00
_cell.angle_beta   90.00
_cell.angle_gamma   90.00
#
_symmetry.space_group_name_H-M   'P 1'
#
loop_
_entity.id
_entity.type
_entity.pdbx_description
1 polymer ?
#
loop_
_entity_poly.entity_id
_entity_poly.type
_entity_poly.pdbx_seq_one_letter_code
_entity_poly.pdbx_strand_id
1 'polypeptide(L)'
;MPTRSHSSGNSRGAQPGVLLALMLVLAACAASPAVASPREDHQRRPASLSAPSFLNTNTLWPALPAGLHLNLAGEMRSRWRAPLSGLQGRLLRLGVIRLDAGVAEGVVLQVRGAVLQQLAIDTRASQPRPGFPHRGTTRDAGDFSVATIVRLAQNA
;
A
#
# COMPACT_ATOMS: atom_id res chain seq x y z
N MET A 1 18.75 -42.25 -14.48
CA MET A 1 18.40 -41.74 -13.14
C MET A 1 18.52 -40.23 -13.15
N PRO A 2 17.45 -39.42 -12.96
CA PRO A 2 17.59 -37.97 -12.86
C PRO A 2 17.75 -37.53 -11.40
N THR A 3 18.75 -36.70 -11.14
CA THR A 3 19.08 -36.09 -9.85
C THR A 3 18.10 -34.95 -9.52
N ARG A 4 17.37 -35.08 -8.40
CA ARG A 4 16.55 -33.99 -7.83
C ARG A 4 17.47 -33.04 -7.06
N SER A 5 17.69 -31.85 -7.61
CA SER A 5 18.22 -30.70 -6.88
C SER A 5 17.06 -30.00 -6.15
N HIS A 6 17.00 -30.18 -4.83
CA HIS A 6 16.17 -29.37 -3.95
C HIS A 6 16.90 -28.06 -3.64
N SER A 7 16.46 -26.97 -4.28
CA SER A 7 16.83 -25.61 -3.89
C SER A 7 16.01 -25.23 -2.66
N SER A 8 16.66 -25.26 -1.49
CA SER A 8 16.11 -24.81 -0.21
C SER A 8 15.92 -23.29 -0.23
N GLY A 9 14.66 -22.86 -0.13
CA GLY A 9 14.28 -21.45 -0.05
C GLY A 9 14.71 -20.85 1.28
N ASN A 10 15.69 -19.96 1.23
CA ASN A 10 16.15 -19.16 2.35
C ASN A 10 15.03 -18.18 2.76
N SER A 11 14.33 -18.47 3.86
CA SER A 11 13.33 -17.60 4.48
C SER A 11 14.02 -16.42 5.17
N ARG A 12 14.32 -15.36 4.40
CA ARG A 12 14.73 -14.08 4.98
C ARG A 12 13.49 -13.36 5.51
N GLY A 13 13.56 -13.02 6.80
CA GLY A 13 12.53 -12.31 7.55
C GLY A 13 12.17 -10.96 6.96
N ALA A 14 11.09 -10.38 7.49
CA ALA A 14 10.55 -9.07 7.14
C ALA A 14 11.67 -8.07 6.79
N GLN A 15 11.65 -7.58 5.56
CA GLN A 15 12.68 -6.67 5.07
C GLN A 15 12.61 -5.33 5.81
N PRO A 16 13.76 -4.73 6.18
CA PRO A 16 13.83 -3.55 7.03
C PRO A 16 13.10 -2.33 6.46
N GLY A 17 12.89 -2.26 5.13
CA GLY A 17 12.17 -1.16 4.48
C GLY A 17 10.69 -1.04 4.87
N VAL A 18 10.02 -2.16 5.17
CA VAL A 18 8.60 -2.15 5.59
C VAL A 18 8.47 -1.55 6.99
N LEU A 19 9.39 -1.92 7.87
CA LEU A 19 9.42 -1.44 9.24
C LEU A 19 9.78 0.06 9.29
N LEU A 20 10.70 0.50 8.42
CA LEU A 20 11.06 1.91 8.29
C LEU A 20 9.89 2.76 7.78
N ALA A 21 9.17 2.31 6.75
CA ALA A 21 8.01 3.02 6.23
C ALA A 21 6.89 3.14 7.28
N LEU A 22 6.64 2.07 8.04
CA LEU A 22 5.67 2.07 9.13
C LEU A 22 6.09 3.02 10.27
N MET A 23 7.38 2.99 10.66
CA MET A 23 7.93 3.89 11.68
C MET A 23 7.87 5.35 11.25
N LEU A 24 8.12 5.66 9.97
CA LEU A 24 8.03 7.04 9.46
C LEU A 24 6.60 7.59 9.53
N VAL A 25 5.59 6.76 9.26
CA VAL A 25 4.18 7.17 9.41
C VAL A 25 3.80 7.33 10.87
N LEU A 26 4.20 6.41 11.74
CA LEU A 26 4.00 6.53 13.18
C LEU A 26 4.65 7.80 13.75
N ALA A 27 5.87 8.13 13.31
CA ALA A 27 6.56 9.35 13.68
C ALA A 27 5.85 10.61 13.16
N ALA A 28 5.32 10.59 11.92
CA ALA A 28 4.56 11.71 11.36
C ALA A 28 3.22 11.93 12.11
N CYS A 29 2.57 10.86 12.60
CA CYS A 29 1.41 10.97 13.48
C CYS A 29 1.79 11.54 14.86
N ALA A 30 2.92 11.10 15.43
CA ALA A 30 3.37 11.56 16.75
C ALA A 30 3.91 13.00 16.75
N ALA A 31 4.39 13.50 15.61
CA ALA A 31 4.93 14.85 15.44
C ALA A 31 3.86 15.90 15.11
N SER A 32 2.58 15.54 15.05
CA SER A 32 1.52 16.54 14.97
C SER A 32 1.55 17.36 16.26
N PRO A 33 1.81 18.68 16.20
CA PRO A 33 1.79 19.49 17.40
C PRO A 33 0.41 19.35 18.02
N ALA A 34 0.38 18.93 19.28
CA ALA A 34 -0.81 19.05 20.11
C ALA A 34 -1.26 20.51 20.03
N VAL A 35 -2.29 20.75 19.22
CA VAL A 35 -2.94 22.06 19.14
C VAL A 35 -3.43 22.34 20.55
N ALA A 36 -2.85 23.39 21.12
CA ALA A 36 -3.14 23.88 22.46
C ALA A 36 -4.65 23.92 22.72
N SER A 37 -5.05 23.44 23.89
CA SER A 37 -6.43 23.36 24.35
C SER A 37 -7.20 24.67 24.12
N PRO A 38 -8.33 24.65 23.41
CA PRO A 38 -9.33 25.69 23.53
C PRO A 38 -10.22 25.37 24.74
N ARG A 39 -10.40 26.40 25.57
CA ARG A 39 -11.40 26.50 26.64
C ARG A 39 -12.75 25.89 26.24
N GLU A 40 -13.43 25.33 27.24
CA GLU A 40 -14.84 24.99 27.16
C GLU A 40 -15.64 26.16 26.58
N ASP A 41 -16.18 25.96 25.38
CA ASP A 41 -17.31 26.72 24.87
C ASP A 41 -18.18 25.81 24.01
N HIS A 42 -19.47 25.99 24.17
CA HIS A 42 -20.56 25.10 23.78
C HIS A 42 -20.43 24.34 22.45
N GLN A 43 -20.53 23.01 22.55
CA GLN A 43 -21.52 22.19 21.82
C GLN A 43 -21.85 22.64 20.38
N ARG A 44 -20.88 22.51 19.47
CA ARG A 44 -21.17 22.27 18.05
C ARG A 44 -20.79 20.85 17.70
N ARG A 45 -21.80 19.98 17.56
CA ARG A 45 -21.65 18.73 16.79
C ARG A 45 -20.92 19.09 15.48
N PRO A 46 -19.85 18.39 15.07
CA PRO A 46 -19.40 18.53 13.70
C PRO A 46 -20.58 18.12 12.83
N ALA A 47 -21.10 19.08 12.07
CA ALA A 47 -22.11 18.82 11.07
C ALA A 47 -21.59 17.64 10.24
N SER A 48 -22.36 16.56 10.18
CA SER A 48 -22.09 15.47 9.26
C SER A 48 -21.93 16.10 7.88
N LEU A 49 -20.69 16.22 7.40
CA LEU A 49 -20.38 16.66 6.05
C LEU A 49 -20.95 15.59 5.14
N SER A 50 -22.18 15.82 4.68
CA SER A 50 -22.84 15.04 3.64
C SER A 50 -22.04 15.29 2.37
N ALA A 51 -21.04 14.44 2.13
CA ALA A 51 -20.26 14.48 0.92
C ALA A 51 -21.19 14.13 -0.26
N PRO A 52 -21.14 14.88 -1.38
CA PRO A 52 -21.95 14.56 -2.54
C PRO A 52 -21.65 13.15 -3.05
N SER A 53 -22.72 12.36 -3.19
CA SER A 53 -22.74 10.91 -3.43
C SER A 53 -22.17 10.45 -4.77
N PHE A 54 -21.66 11.35 -5.61
CA PHE A 54 -21.25 11.06 -6.99
C PHE A 54 -19.73 10.94 -7.20
N LEU A 55 -18.90 11.21 -6.18
CA LEU A 55 -17.47 10.90 -6.20
C LEU A 55 -17.20 9.63 -5.38
N ASN A 56 -17.82 8.52 -5.79
CA ASN A 56 -17.51 7.20 -5.25
C ASN A 56 -16.21 6.67 -5.89
N THR A 57 -15.14 7.46 -5.87
CA THR A 57 -13.78 6.92 -6.03
C THR A 57 -13.43 6.28 -4.70
N ASN A 58 -13.23 4.97 -4.73
CA ASN A 58 -13.16 4.05 -3.60
C ASN A 58 -12.23 4.45 -2.45
N THR A 59 -11.42 5.52 -2.53
CA THR A 59 -10.39 5.74 -1.53
C THR A 59 -9.91 7.18 -1.29
N LEU A 60 -10.80 8.18 -1.30
CA LEU A 60 -10.47 9.52 -0.78
C LEU A 60 -11.46 9.90 0.32
N TRP A 61 -11.52 9.10 1.38
CA TRP A 61 -12.04 9.63 2.64
C TRP A 61 -11.03 10.67 3.10
N PRO A 62 -11.40 11.96 3.23
CA PRO A 62 -10.55 12.88 3.97
C PRO A 62 -10.44 12.30 5.37
N ALA A 63 -9.28 11.72 5.68
CA ALA A 63 -9.00 11.30 7.05
C ALA A 63 -9.17 12.56 7.90
N LEU A 64 -9.95 12.44 8.97
CA LEU A 64 -10.03 13.49 9.98
C LEU A 64 -8.59 13.85 10.39
N PRO A 65 -8.29 15.11 10.73
CA PRO A 65 -7.01 15.45 11.34
C PRO A 65 -6.72 14.48 12.51
N ALA A 66 -5.51 13.92 12.55
CA ALA A 66 -5.08 12.87 13.48
C ALA A 66 -5.81 11.51 13.37
N GLY A 67 -6.61 11.29 12.32
CA GLY A 67 -7.24 10.02 12.01
C GLY A 67 -6.26 9.04 11.35
N LEU A 68 -6.29 7.79 11.80
CA LEU A 68 -5.51 6.69 11.23
C LEU A 68 -6.46 5.61 10.68
N HIS A 69 -6.23 5.18 9.45
CA HIS A 69 -6.95 4.06 8.85
C HIS A 69 -5.96 3.03 8.32
N LEU A 70 -6.09 1.79 8.79
CA LEU A 70 -5.27 0.65 8.39
C LEU A 70 -6.14 -0.39 7.67
N ASN A 71 -5.72 -0.78 6.48
CA ASN A 71 -6.31 -1.87 5.70
C ASN A 71 -5.26 -2.95 5.47
N LEU A 72 -5.65 -4.21 5.67
CA LEU A 72 -4.85 -5.39 5.42
C LEU A 72 -5.62 -6.35 4.51
N ALA A 73 -4.98 -6.79 3.43
CA ALA A 73 -5.60 -7.66 2.45
C ALA A 73 -4.63 -8.71 1.88
N GLY A 74 -5.20 -9.69 1.18
CA GLY A 74 -4.51 -10.60 0.28
C GLY A 74 -5.13 -10.49 -1.11
N GLU A 75 -4.31 -10.56 -2.15
CA GLU A 75 -4.75 -10.41 -3.53
C GLU A 75 -4.21 -11.56 -4.38
N MET A 76 -5.07 -12.13 -5.23
CA MET A 76 -4.65 -13.08 -6.26
C MET A 76 -5.15 -12.60 -7.62
N ARG A 77 -4.23 -12.46 -8.58
CA ARG A 77 -4.53 -12.03 -9.95
C ARG A 77 -4.12 -13.12 -10.93
N SER A 78 -5.07 -13.55 -11.75
CA SER A 78 -4.79 -14.41 -12.89
C SER A 78 -4.35 -13.56 -14.08
N ARG A 79 -3.39 -14.08 -14.87
CA ARG A 79 -2.90 -13.45 -16.11
C ARG A 79 -2.22 -12.08 -15.92
N TRP A 80 -1.66 -11.80 -14.75
CA TRP A 80 -0.88 -10.59 -14.52
C TRP A 80 0.38 -10.56 -15.39
N ARG A 81 0.74 -9.38 -15.90
CA ARG A 81 1.90 -9.17 -16.77
C ARG A 81 2.85 -8.14 -16.15
N ALA A 82 4.11 -8.54 -15.98
CA ALA A 82 5.21 -7.69 -15.55
C ALA A 82 5.69 -6.80 -16.73
N PRO A 83 5.59 -5.46 -16.65
CA PRO A 83 5.96 -4.59 -17.76
C PRO A 83 7.45 -4.64 -18.09
N LEU A 84 8.30 -4.72 -17.06
CA LEU A 84 9.76 -4.64 -17.23
C LEU A 84 10.38 -5.97 -17.69
N SER A 85 9.92 -7.10 -17.15
CA SER A 85 10.51 -8.41 -17.43
C SER A 85 9.81 -9.18 -18.55
N GLY A 86 8.60 -8.77 -18.95
CA GLY A 86 7.78 -9.50 -19.92
C GLY A 86 7.19 -10.81 -19.38
N LEU A 87 7.31 -11.06 -18.08
CA LEU A 87 6.74 -12.23 -17.42
C LEU A 87 5.23 -12.11 -17.31
N GLN A 88 4.53 -13.21 -17.52
CA GLN A 88 3.10 -13.32 -17.36
C GLN A 88 2.75 -14.55 -16.53
N GLY A 89 1.67 -14.49 -15.76
CA GLY A 89 1.18 -15.65 -15.03
C GLY A 89 0.23 -15.31 -13.90
N ARG A 90 0.28 -16.10 -12.83
CA ARG A 90 -0.58 -15.91 -11.64
C ARG A 90 0.21 -15.20 -10.55
N LEU A 91 -0.25 -14.02 -10.17
CA LEU A 91 0.33 -13.21 -9.12
C LEU A 91 -0.44 -13.44 -7.82
N LEU A 92 0.26 -13.76 -6.75
CA LEU A 92 -0.24 -13.79 -5.39
C LEU A 92 0.47 -12.71 -4.58
N ARG A 93 -0.30 -11.84 -3.91
CA ARG A 93 0.21 -10.82 -3.00
C ARG A 93 -0.39 -11.05 -1.62
N LEU A 94 0.46 -11.20 -0.61
CA LEU A 94 0.05 -11.41 0.77
C LEU A 94 0.52 -10.23 1.62
N GLY A 95 -0.30 -9.87 2.60
CA GLY A 95 -0.03 -8.71 3.46
C GLY A 95 0.00 -7.42 2.64
N VAL A 96 -1.01 -7.23 1.78
CA VAL A 96 -1.25 -5.95 1.12
C VAL A 96 -1.72 -4.99 2.20
N ILE A 97 -0.87 -4.05 2.57
CA ILE A 97 -1.14 -3.06 3.61
C ILE A 97 -1.44 -1.74 2.94
N ARG A 98 -2.41 -1.01 3.48
CA ARG A 98 -2.62 0.40 3.23
C ARG A 98 -2.85 1.13 4.54
N LEU A 99 -2.10 2.20 4.74
CA LEU A 99 -2.19 3.09 5.88
C LEU A 99 -2.50 4.49 5.36
N ASP A 100 -3.58 5.10 5.84
CA ASP A 100 -3.93 6.49 5.58
C ASP A 100 -3.89 7.25 6.92
N ALA A 101 -3.11 8.32 6.99
CA ALA A 101 -2.97 9.16 8.18
C ALA A 101 -3.34 10.61 7.83
N GLY A 102 -4.35 11.16 8.50
CA GLY A 102 -4.69 12.58 8.42
C GLY A 102 -3.69 13.41 9.21
N VAL A 103 -2.81 14.15 8.52
CA VAL A 103 -1.74 14.93 9.16
C VAL A 103 -2.13 16.39 9.40
N ALA A 104 -3.07 16.91 8.61
CA ALA A 104 -3.66 18.23 8.77
C ALA A 104 -5.06 18.27 8.11
N GLU A 105 -5.82 19.34 8.32
CA GLU A 105 -7.09 19.53 7.63
C GLU A 105 -6.87 19.53 6.10
N GLY A 106 -7.50 18.57 5.42
CA GLY A 106 -7.35 18.40 3.97
C GLY A 106 -6.01 17.78 3.52
N VAL A 107 -5.16 17.28 4.43
CA VAL A 107 -3.89 16.63 4.09
C VAL A 107 -3.84 15.19 4.63
N VAL A 108 -3.64 14.22 3.74
CA VAL A 108 -3.53 12.79 4.08
C VAL A 108 -2.21 12.23 3.58
N LEU A 109 -1.46 11.58 4.46
CA LEU A 109 -0.31 10.75 4.11
C LEU A 109 -0.80 9.31 3.92
N GLN A 110 -0.49 8.71 2.78
CA GLN A 110 -0.83 7.34 2.43
C GLN A 110 0.44 6.52 2.23
N VAL A 111 0.48 5.35 2.86
CA VAL A 111 1.48 4.32 2.58
C VAL A 111 0.77 3.04 2.17
N ARG A 112 1.20 2.44 1.06
CA ARG A 112 0.63 1.18 0.57
C ARG A 112 1.72 0.25 0.07
N GLY A 113 1.52 -1.06 0.15
CA GLY A 113 2.43 -2.03 -0.46
C GLY A 113 2.06 -3.46 -0.12
N ALA A 114 2.85 -4.42 -0.59
CA ALA A 114 2.65 -5.84 -0.28
C ALA A 114 3.91 -6.43 0.36
N VAL A 115 3.75 -7.04 1.53
CA VAL A 115 4.87 -7.66 2.26
C VAL A 115 5.47 -8.82 1.47
N LEU A 116 4.63 -9.62 0.81
CA LEU A 116 5.07 -10.72 -0.03
C LEU A 116 4.34 -10.70 -1.35
N GLN A 117 5.10 -10.93 -2.42
CA GLN A 117 4.61 -11.13 -3.77
C GLN A 117 5.23 -12.41 -4.34
N GLN A 118 4.41 -13.20 -5.03
CA GLN A 118 4.83 -14.41 -5.72
C GLN A 118 4.20 -14.45 -7.11
N LEU A 119 5.02 -14.60 -8.15
CA LEU A 119 4.57 -14.79 -9.52
C LEU A 119 4.85 -16.23 -9.95
N ALA A 120 3.79 -17.00 -10.18
CA ALA A 120 3.90 -18.27 -10.89
C ALA A 120 3.93 -17.97 -12.40
N ILE A 121 5.08 -18.21 -13.04
CA ILE A 121 5.34 -17.88 -14.44
C ILE A 121 4.61 -18.88 -15.35
N ASP A 122 3.79 -18.34 -16.25
CA ASP A 122 3.26 -19.06 -17.40
C ASP A 122 4.28 -19.00 -18.54
N THR A 123 4.93 -20.13 -18.80
CA THR A 123 6.00 -20.23 -19.81
C THR A 123 5.49 -20.09 -21.24
N ARG A 124 4.18 -20.27 -21.48
CA ARG A 124 3.57 -20.14 -22.82
C ARG A 124 3.15 -18.70 -23.10
N ALA A 125 2.75 -17.96 -22.08
CA ALA A 125 2.30 -16.58 -22.20
C ALA A 125 3.42 -15.54 -21.98
N SER A 126 4.51 -15.93 -21.32
CA SER A 126 5.63 -15.03 -21.00
C SER A 126 6.59 -14.81 -22.17
N GLN A 127 7.12 -13.59 -22.28
CA GLN A 127 8.23 -13.26 -23.17
C GLN A 127 9.37 -12.66 -22.33
N PRO A 128 10.11 -13.51 -21.58
CA PRO A 128 11.10 -13.05 -20.62
C PRO A 128 12.25 -12.33 -21.34
N ARG A 129 12.59 -11.12 -20.88
CA ARG A 129 13.81 -10.44 -21.31
C ARG A 129 15.08 -11.16 -20.79
N PRO A 130 16.24 -11.01 -21.45
CA PRO A 130 17.50 -11.56 -20.95
C PRO A 130 17.76 -11.14 -19.50
N GLY A 131 18.23 -12.08 -18.67
CA GLY A 131 18.49 -11.84 -17.24
C GLY A 131 17.30 -12.08 -16.29
N PHE A 132 16.11 -12.39 -16.82
CA PHE A 132 14.94 -12.77 -16.01
C PHE A 132 14.67 -14.29 -16.01
N PRO A 133 14.10 -14.84 -14.93
CA PRO A 133 13.74 -16.26 -14.87
C PRO A 133 12.65 -16.57 -15.90
N HIS A 134 12.79 -17.69 -16.61
CA HIS A 134 11.88 -18.08 -17.70
C HIS A 134 10.86 -19.17 -17.30
N ARG A 135 10.92 -19.70 -16.08
CA ARG A 135 10.02 -20.75 -15.57
C ARG A 135 9.95 -20.75 -14.05
N GLY A 136 8.94 -21.43 -13.51
CA GLY A 136 8.79 -21.63 -12.07
C GLY A 136 8.09 -20.48 -11.38
N THR A 137 8.49 -20.18 -10.15
CA THR A 137 7.89 -19.13 -9.31
C THR A 137 8.95 -18.12 -8.89
N THR A 138 8.68 -16.83 -9.07
CA THR A 138 9.47 -15.77 -8.42
C THR A 138 8.83 -15.43 -7.08
N ARG A 139 9.65 -15.03 -6.11
CA ARG A 139 9.19 -14.63 -4.78
C ARG A 139 10.01 -13.43 -4.32
N ASP A 140 9.32 -12.32 -4.05
CA ASP A 140 9.91 -11.05 -3.63
C ASP A 140 8.97 -10.27 -2.70
N ALA A 141 9.42 -9.12 -2.23
CA ALA A 141 8.53 -8.13 -1.64
C ALA A 141 7.88 -7.33 -2.77
N GLY A 142 6.61 -6.94 -2.59
CA GLY A 142 5.96 -6.07 -3.55
C GLY A 142 6.43 -4.63 -3.44
N ASP A 143 6.03 -3.80 -4.41
CA ASP A 143 6.32 -2.37 -4.38
C ASP A 143 5.59 -1.69 -3.23
N PHE A 144 6.27 -0.74 -2.60
CA PHE A 144 5.69 0.19 -1.63
C PHE A 144 5.58 1.57 -2.27
N SER A 145 4.47 2.25 -2.01
CA SER A 145 4.25 3.63 -2.43
C SER A 145 3.93 4.48 -1.20
N VAL A 146 4.53 5.66 -1.14
CA VAL A 146 4.17 6.73 -0.22
C VAL A 146 3.59 7.86 -1.05
N ALA A 147 2.44 8.38 -0.65
CA ALA A 147 1.77 9.47 -1.34
C ALA A 147 1.23 10.48 -0.32
N THR A 148 1.29 11.76 -0.67
CA THR A 148 0.61 12.82 0.08
C THR A 148 -0.53 13.35 -0.78
N ILE A 149 -1.72 13.41 -0.21
CA ILE A 149 -2.92 13.91 -0.87
C ILE A 149 -3.30 15.22 -0.17
N VAL A 150 -3.41 16.30 -0.94
CA VAL A 150 -3.78 17.63 -0.45
C VAL A 150 -5.06 18.08 -1.14
N ARG A 151 -6.07 18.47 -0.36
CA ARG A 151 -7.28 19.12 -0.87
C ARG A 151 -7.03 20.61 -0.99
N LEU A 152 -7.08 21.12 -2.22
CA LEU A 152 -7.01 22.55 -2.50
C LEU A 152 -8.40 23.16 -2.42
N ALA A 153 -8.52 24.34 -1.82
CA ALA A 153 -9.74 25.12 -1.89
C ALA A 153 -9.93 25.61 -3.33
N GLN A 154 -11.11 25.37 -3.91
CA GLN A 154 -11.50 26.03 -5.15
C GLN A 154 -12.02 27.42 -4.76
N ASN A 155 -11.22 28.46 -5.00
CA ASN A 155 -11.74 29.83 -4.97
C ASN A 155 -12.74 29.95 -6.12
N ALA A 156 -14.01 30.18 -5.79
CA ALA A 156 -15.06 30.62 -6.71
C ALA A 156 -15.11 32.14 -6.73
#